data_AF-A0A534QDX8-F1
#
_entry.id   AF-A0A534QDX8-F1
#
_cell.length_a   1.000
_cell.length_b   1.000
_cell.length_c   1.000
_cell.angle_alpha   90.00
_cell.angle_beta   90.00
_cell.angle_gamma   90.00
#
_symmetry.space_group_name_H-M   'P 1'
#
loop_
_entity.id
_entity.type
_entity.pdbx_description
1 polymer ?
#
loop_
_entity_poly.entity_id
_entity_poly.type
_entity_poly.pdbx_seq_one_letter_code
_entity_poly.pdbx_strand_id
1 'polypeptide(L)'
;MSGRVIVVFAKRPAPGAVKTRMCPPLAPDQAAALYAAMLDDVLATTASAAAAARAETWIAVHPARAVGELIARCPPGFHGLPQRGADLAERMEVAVASAAAAGFDRILLRGSDNPA
;
A
#
# COMPACT_ATOMS: atom_id res chain seq x y z
N MET A 1 7.23 15.20 19.85
CA MET A 1 7.81 13.90 19.48
C MET A 1 7.72 13.79 17.97
N SER A 2 8.82 13.51 17.28
CA SER A 2 8.88 13.34 15.81
C SER A 2 8.58 11.88 15.48
N GLY A 3 7.52 11.63 14.72
CA GLY A 3 7.07 10.30 14.33
C GLY A 3 7.40 10.01 12.86
N ARG A 4 7.79 8.76 12.57
CA ARG A 4 8.06 8.28 11.21
C ARG A 4 6.98 7.30 10.78
N VAL A 5 6.57 7.34 9.52
CA VAL A 5 5.64 6.37 8.95
C VAL A 5 6.00 6.02 7.52
N ILE A 6 5.85 4.74 7.17
CA ILE A 6 5.90 4.25 5.80
C ILE A 6 4.48 3.88 5.38
N VAL A 7 3.97 4.53 4.34
CA VAL A 7 2.63 4.31 3.80
C VAL A 7 2.73 3.54 2.48
N VAL A 8 2.30 2.28 2.46
CA VAL A 8 2.22 1.47 1.25
C VAL A 8 0.95 1.81 0.49
N PHE A 9 1.08 2.24 -0.77
CA PHE A 9 -0.05 2.48 -1.66
C PHE A 9 -0.37 1.22 -2.44
N ALA A 10 -1.52 0.61 -2.16
CA ALA A 10 -1.93 -0.64 -2.76
C ALA A 10 -3.34 -0.58 -3.35
N LYS A 11 -3.52 -1.24 -4.49
CA LYS A 11 -4.85 -1.65 -4.96
C LYS A 11 -5.16 -3.05 -4.46
N ARG A 12 -6.45 -3.36 -4.28
CA ARG A 12 -6.93 -4.73 -4.08
C ARG A 12 -6.47 -5.62 -5.24
N PRO A 13 -5.75 -6.73 -5.02
CA PRO A 13 -5.44 -7.70 -6.07
C PRO A 13 -6.73 -8.32 -6.61
N ALA A 14 -7.17 -7.89 -7.78
CA ALA A 14 -8.36 -8.42 -8.43
C ALA A 14 -8.15 -8.50 -9.95
N PRO A 15 -8.58 -9.62 -10.59
CA PRO A 15 -8.47 -9.79 -12.03
C PRO A 15 -9.06 -8.60 -12.80
N GLY A 16 -8.34 -8.12 -13.81
CA GLY A 16 -8.76 -6.97 -14.62
C GLY A 16 -8.68 -5.59 -13.95
N ALA A 17 -8.36 -5.53 -12.65
CA ALA A 17 -8.24 -4.26 -11.91
C ALA A 17 -6.78 -3.83 -11.65
N VAL A 18 -5.84 -4.79 -11.68
CA VAL A 18 -4.41 -4.58 -11.44
C VAL A 18 -3.59 -5.18 -12.55
N LYS A 19 -2.43 -4.58 -12.84
CA LYS A 19 -1.44 -5.07 -13.81
C LYS A 19 -2.01 -5.44 -15.19
N THR A 20 -3.05 -4.73 -15.63
CA THR A 20 -3.71 -4.97 -16.93
C THR A 20 -2.76 -4.79 -18.12
N ARG A 21 -1.71 -3.97 -17.99
CA ARG A 21 -0.66 -3.83 -19.02
C ARG A 21 0.22 -5.08 -19.21
N MET A 22 0.15 -6.04 -18.28
CA MET A 22 0.83 -7.35 -18.40
C MET A 22 -0.07 -8.40 -19.10
N CYS A 23 -1.27 -8.00 -19.51
CA CYS A 23 -2.23 -8.82 -20.22
C CYS A 23 -2.39 -8.29 -21.64
N PRO A 24 -1.83 -8.94 -22.68
CA PRO A 24 -1.04 -10.18 -22.70
C PRO A 24 0.45 -9.98 -22.27
N PRO A 25 1.20 -11.07 -21.96
CA PRO A 25 0.85 -12.49 -22.14
C PRO A 25 0.08 -13.13 -20.98
N LEU A 26 -0.04 -12.47 -19.83
CA LEU A 26 -0.74 -13.06 -18.68
C LEU A 26 -2.26 -12.99 -18.87
N ALA A 27 -2.96 -14.01 -18.39
CA ALA A 27 -4.39 -13.92 -18.12
C ALA A 27 -4.64 -12.94 -16.95
N PRO A 28 -5.82 -12.28 -16.89
CA PRO A 28 -6.16 -11.36 -15.79
C PRO A 28 -5.97 -11.95 -14.38
N ASP A 29 -6.30 -13.24 -14.20
CA ASP A 29 -6.11 -13.94 -12.93
C ASP A 29 -4.63 -14.13 -12.59
N GLN A 30 -3.81 -14.46 -13.58
CA GLN A 30 -2.36 -14.61 -13.40
C GLN A 30 -1.71 -13.25 -13.05
N ALA A 31 -2.12 -12.17 -13.71
CA ALA A 31 -1.63 -10.84 -13.41
C ALA A 31 -2.03 -10.38 -11.99
N ALA A 32 -3.25 -10.70 -11.56
CA ALA A 32 -3.71 -10.41 -10.20
C ALA A 32 -2.95 -11.24 -9.16
N ALA A 33 -2.71 -12.54 -9.41
CA ALA A 33 -1.94 -13.41 -8.53
C ALA A 33 -0.48 -12.98 -8.42
N LEU A 34 0.15 -12.59 -9.54
CA LEU A 34 1.51 -12.07 -9.54
C LEU A 34 1.61 -10.77 -8.72
N TYR A 35 0.69 -9.83 -8.94
CA TYR A 35 0.63 -8.61 -8.14
C TYR A 35 0.36 -8.89 -6.66
N ALA A 36 -0.46 -9.89 -6.35
CA ALA A 36 -0.68 -10.33 -4.98
C ALA A 36 0.64 -10.77 -4.33
N ALA A 37 1.45 -11.60 -4.99
CA ALA A 37 2.75 -12.00 -4.48
C ALA A 37 3.70 -10.81 -4.31
N MET A 38 3.80 -9.92 -5.30
CA MET A 38 4.62 -8.70 -5.20
C MET A 38 4.23 -7.83 -4.00
N LEU A 39 2.93 -7.65 -3.77
CA LEU A 39 2.45 -6.88 -2.62
C LEU A 39 2.80 -7.58 -1.30
N ASP A 40 2.84 -8.91 -1.23
CA ASP A 40 3.23 -9.62 0.00
C ASP A 40 4.71 -9.36 0.33
N ASP A 41 5.58 -9.41 -0.69
CA ASP A 41 7.01 -9.05 -0.55
C ASP A 41 7.19 -7.59 -0.13
N VAL A 42 6.44 -6.66 -0.74
CA VAL A 42 6.47 -5.24 -0.38
C VAL A 42 6.04 -5.04 1.08
N LEU A 43 4.98 -5.72 1.53
CA LEU A 43 4.48 -5.58 2.91
C LEU A 43 5.49 -6.14 3.91
N ALA A 44 6.07 -7.32 3.64
CA ALA A 44 7.08 -7.93 4.50
C ALA A 44 8.36 -7.07 4.59
N THR A 45 8.88 -6.61 3.45
CA THR A 45 10.08 -5.74 3.43
C THR A 45 9.79 -4.38 4.07
N THR A 46 8.60 -3.84 3.91
CA THR A 46 8.18 -2.58 4.57
C THR A 46 8.12 -2.75 6.08
N ALA A 47 7.57 -3.87 6.58
CA ALA A 47 7.55 -4.16 8.02
C ALA A 47 8.98 -4.21 8.60
N SER A 48 9.89 -4.91 7.92
CA SER A 48 11.29 -5.02 8.33
C SER A 48 12.00 -3.65 8.33
N ALA A 49 11.83 -2.87 7.26
CA ALA A 49 12.42 -1.54 7.14
C ALA A 49 11.86 -0.57 8.19
N ALA A 50 10.55 -0.62 8.45
CA ALA A 50 9.90 0.20 9.45
C ALA A 50 10.41 -0.11 10.86
N ALA A 51 10.56 -1.39 11.20
CA ALA A 51 11.16 -1.81 12.48
C ALA A 51 12.59 -1.27 12.65
N ALA A 52 13.44 -1.39 11.61
CA ALA A 52 14.80 -0.87 11.64
C ALA A 52 14.85 0.67 11.75
N ALA A 53 13.92 1.36 11.09
CA ALA A 53 13.82 2.81 11.09
C ALA A 53 13.06 3.39 12.29
N ARG A 54 12.49 2.55 13.16
CA ARG A 54 11.53 2.93 14.22
C ARG A 54 10.38 3.76 13.66
N ALA A 55 9.77 3.27 12.58
CA ALA A 55 8.65 3.88 11.90
C ALA A 55 7.39 3.04 12.05
N GLU A 56 6.23 3.70 12.00
CA GLU A 56 4.93 3.06 11.89
C GLU A 56 4.69 2.57 10.46
N THR A 57 3.80 1.58 10.31
CA THR A 57 3.43 1.01 9.01
C THR A 57 1.97 1.24 8.69
N TRP A 58 1.71 1.90 7.57
CA TRP A 58 0.36 2.18 7.08
C TRP A 58 0.16 1.57 5.69
N ILE A 59 -1.07 1.23 5.34
CA ILE A 59 -1.47 0.83 3.99
C ILE A 59 -2.66 1.66 3.50
N ALA A 60 -2.45 2.40 2.41
CA ALA A 60 -3.48 3.17 1.74
C ALA A 60 -4.10 2.35 0.59
N VAL A 61 -5.36 1.97 0.74
CA VAL A 61 -6.02 0.95 -0.09
C VAL A 61 -7.05 1.53 -1.06
N HIS A 62 -7.03 1.07 -2.31
CA HIS A 62 -8.10 1.30 -3.28
C HIS A 62 -8.68 -0.02 -3.83
N PRO A 63 -10.02 -0.18 -3.92
CA PRO A 63 -11.07 0.74 -3.45
C PRO A 63 -11.24 0.71 -1.92
N ALA A 64 -11.90 1.72 -1.35
CA ALA A 64 -12.07 1.87 0.10
C ALA A 64 -12.67 0.65 0.82
N ARG A 65 -13.61 -0.06 0.17
CA ARG A 65 -14.22 -1.28 0.73
C ARG A 65 -13.24 -2.44 0.95
N ALA A 66 -12.07 -2.40 0.31
CA ALA A 66 -11.06 -3.45 0.41
C ALA A 66 -10.05 -3.23 1.53
N VAL A 67 -10.18 -2.15 2.33
CA VAL A 67 -9.25 -1.85 3.42
C VAL A 67 -9.15 -3.02 4.40
N GLY A 68 -10.27 -3.58 4.85
CA GLY A 68 -10.27 -4.72 5.79
C GLY A 68 -9.59 -5.97 5.22
N GLU A 69 -9.85 -6.30 3.96
CA GLU A 69 -9.22 -7.43 3.25
C GLU A 69 -7.69 -7.25 3.18
N LEU A 70 -7.22 -6.04 2.86
CA LEU A 70 -5.80 -5.79 2.71
C LEU A 70 -5.07 -5.65 4.05
N ILE A 71 -5.72 -5.10 5.09
CA ILE A 71 -5.18 -5.13 6.46
C ILE A 71 -4.97 -6.58 6.92
N ALA A 72 -5.95 -7.46 6.68
CA ALA A 72 -5.85 -8.87 7.07
C ALA A 72 -4.70 -9.63 6.38
N ARG A 73 -4.21 -9.09 5.24
CA ARG A 73 -3.06 -9.62 4.51
C ARG A 73 -1.71 -9.05 4.99
N CYS A 74 -1.72 -7.97 5.76
CA CYS A 74 -0.50 -7.33 6.22
C CYS A 74 0.14 -8.09 7.38
N PRO A 75 1.47 -7.98 7.55
CA PRO A 75 2.12 -8.29 8.81
C PRO A 75 1.49 -7.54 9.99
N PRO A 76 1.63 -8.03 11.24
CA PRO A 76 1.13 -7.33 12.42
C PRO A 76 1.68 -5.89 12.53
N GLY A 77 0.84 -4.95 12.96
CA GLY A 77 1.21 -3.55 13.19
C GLY A 77 0.85 -2.60 12.04
N PHE A 78 0.29 -3.08 10.94
CA PHE A 78 -0.21 -2.20 9.88
C PHE A 78 -1.53 -1.52 10.26
N HIS A 79 -1.59 -0.21 10.01
CA HIS A 79 -2.83 0.57 10.02
C HIS A 79 -3.34 0.75 8.58
N GLY A 80 -4.59 0.43 8.30
CA GLY A 80 -5.17 0.64 6.97
C GLY A 80 -6.03 1.89 6.88
N LEU A 81 -5.95 2.56 5.74
CA LEU A 81 -6.81 3.69 5.38
C LEU A 81 -7.25 3.59 3.91
N PRO A 82 -8.42 4.14 3.55
CA PRO A 82 -8.82 4.21 2.15
C PRO A 82 -8.05 5.31 1.41
N GLN A 83 -7.65 5.04 0.16
CA GLN A 83 -7.24 6.11 -0.76
C GLN A 83 -8.47 6.96 -1.14
N ARG A 84 -8.36 8.29 -1.01
CA ARG A 84 -9.42 9.27 -1.31
C ARG A 84 -8.87 10.34 -2.25
N GLY A 85 -9.62 10.69 -3.29
CA GLY A 85 -9.20 11.63 -4.34
C GLY A 85 -9.59 11.14 -5.73
N ALA A 86 -9.81 12.07 -6.65
CA ALA A 86 -10.21 11.80 -8.02
C ALA A 86 -9.10 11.08 -8.79
N ASP A 87 -7.85 11.52 -8.63
CA ASP A 87 -6.68 10.98 -9.30
C ASP A 87 -5.62 10.47 -8.32
N LEU A 88 -4.46 10.05 -8.85
CA LEU A 88 -3.36 9.53 -8.04
C LEU A 88 -2.68 10.64 -7.20
N ALA A 89 -2.54 11.85 -7.75
CA ALA A 89 -1.88 12.95 -7.06
C ALA A 89 -2.69 13.36 -5.82
N GLU A 90 -3.98 13.57 -5.97
CA GLU A 90 -4.89 13.88 -4.86
C GLU A 90 -4.89 12.77 -3.80
N ARG A 91 -4.86 11.49 -4.22
CA ARG A 91 -4.81 10.36 -3.27
C ARG A 91 -3.53 10.35 -2.46
N MET A 92 -2.39 10.64 -3.09
CA MET A 92 -1.10 10.76 -2.40
C MET A 92 -1.09 11.94 -1.43
N GLU A 93 -1.59 13.10 -1.86
CA GLU A 93 -1.71 14.29 -1.03
C GLU A 93 -2.57 14.03 0.22
N VAL A 94 -3.75 13.42 0.04
CA VAL A 94 -4.65 13.10 1.15
C VAL A 94 -4.03 12.09 2.12
N ALA A 95 -3.30 11.08 1.65
CA ALA A 95 -2.62 10.15 2.54
C ALA A 95 -1.50 10.81 3.34
N VAL A 96 -0.71 11.69 2.70
CA VAL A 96 0.34 12.47 3.38
C VAL A 96 -0.29 13.41 4.41
N ALA A 97 -1.34 14.13 4.06
CA ALA A 97 -2.08 14.99 4.99
C ALA A 97 -2.66 14.20 6.16
N SER A 98 -3.17 12.99 5.92
CA SER A 98 -3.69 12.12 6.98
C SER A 98 -2.60 11.65 7.95
N ALA A 99 -1.42 11.28 7.43
CA ALA A 99 -0.28 10.92 8.25
C ALA A 99 0.26 12.12 9.04
N ALA A 100 0.34 13.29 8.42
CA ALA A 100 0.75 14.52 9.09
C ALA A 100 -0.23 14.90 10.22
N ALA A 101 -1.54 14.80 9.97
CA ALA A 101 -2.58 15.04 10.98
C ALA A 101 -2.52 14.03 12.14
N ALA A 102 -2.01 12.82 11.92
CA ALA A 102 -1.75 11.84 12.97
C ALA A 102 -0.44 12.09 13.75
N GLY A 103 0.32 13.15 13.41
CA GLY A 103 1.52 13.58 14.13
C GLY A 103 2.85 13.08 13.55
N PHE A 104 2.85 12.47 12.37
CA PHE A 104 4.09 12.07 11.69
C PHE A 104 4.72 13.25 10.95
N ASP A 105 6.00 13.51 11.18
CA ASP A 105 6.76 14.59 10.52
C ASP A 105 7.80 14.06 9.52
N ARG A 106 7.87 12.74 9.37
CA ARG A 106 8.67 12.02 8.37
C ARG A 106 7.80 10.95 7.73
N ILE A 107 7.38 11.19 6.49
CA ILE A 107 6.40 10.35 5.78
C ILE A 107 7.05 9.83 4.51
N LEU A 108 7.07 8.51 4.35
CA LEU A 108 7.51 7.85 3.12
C LEU A 108 6.30 7.21 2.43
N LEU A 109 6.05 7.56 1.18
CA LEU A 109 5.11 6.82 0.33
C LEU A 109 5.87 5.73 -0.43
N ARG A 110 5.36 4.50 -0.41
CA ARG A 110 5.92 3.36 -1.14
C ARG A 110 4.87 2.76 -2.06
N GLY A 111 5.24 2.52 -3.33
CA GLY A 111 4.42 1.76 -4.28
C GLY A 111 4.40 0.26 -3.95
N SER A 112 3.41 -0.46 -4.46
CA SER A 112 3.18 -1.88 -4.16
C SER A 112 3.68 -2.86 -5.23
N ASP A 113 4.50 -2.40 -6.18
CA ASP A 113 4.87 -3.17 -7.36
C ASP A 113 6.38 -3.25 -7.64
N ASN A 114 7.19 -2.82 -6.68
CA ASN A 114 8.61 -3.12 -6.64
C ASN A 114 8.91 -4.01 -5.43
N PRO A 115 8.89 -5.35 -5.59
CA PRO A 115 9.07 -6.31 -4.50
C PRO A 115 10.52 -6.42 -4.00
N ALA A 116 11.49 -5.87 -4.72
CA ALA A 116 12.91 -5.84 -4.34
C ALA A 116 13.21 -4.79 -3.25
#